data_AF-A0A923D6V5-F1
#
_entry.id   AF-A0A923D6V5-F1
#
_cell.length_a   1.000
_cell.length_b   1.000
_cell.length_c   1.000
_cell.angle_alpha   90.00
_cell.angle_beta   90.00
_cell.angle_gamma   90.00
#
_symmetry.space_group_name_H-M   'P 1'
#
loop_
_entity.id
_entity.type
_entity.pdbx_description
1 polymer ?
#
loop_
_entity_poly.entity_id
_entity_poly.type
_entity_poly.pdbx_seq_one_letter_code
_entity_poly.pdbx_strand_id
1 'polypeptide(L)'
;GFPIALVSSMLAGGLTLDEIPYWRGGTLDKYTPWGDYVVVKFCRWDFEKFPGAEDKLGTQMRAVGEVMSIGKNYKEAFQKSIRSLEKGRYGLGFVKDFHEKSLEELLELLAEPSSERQFIMYEALRKGADVGTLSRRTYIKPWFIGQMKELVELEEQIRKYIGKKLPEALLRQAKKDGFSDRYLAMILGNREEDLREQRLAIGMGQSWNAVPVSGVESAAYYFSTYNAPDTVGVSPRRKIMVLGGGPNRIGQGIEFDYCCVHAAFALRDEGVESIMVNCNPETVSTDYDTSDKLYFEPLTVEDVLSIYEKEKPEGVICQFGGQTPLNIAGQLAAAGVKIIGTSPETIDMAEDRDRFGKLMVQLGIPMPPSGMASTLEEALVVARRIGYPLMVRPSYVLGGRGMEVVHDEEMLKRYATAA
;
A
#
# COMPACT_ATOMS: atom_id res chain seq x y z
N GLY A 1 6.63 -8.46 -17.05
CA GLY A 1 5.78 -8.66 -18.24
C GLY A 1 6.22 -9.82 -19.09
N PHE A 2 6.21 -11.04 -18.54
CA PHE A 2 6.26 -12.27 -19.32
C PHE A 2 5.13 -13.14 -18.74
N PRO A 3 4.05 -13.42 -19.48
CA PRO A 3 2.88 -14.10 -18.95
C PRO A 3 3.12 -15.61 -18.90
N ILE A 4 3.84 -16.06 -17.86
CA ILE A 4 4.34 -17.44 -17.73
C ILE A 4 3.20 -18.45 -17.89
N ALA A 5 2.09 -18.29 -17.18
CA ALA A 5 0.98 -19.25 -17.23
C ALA A 5 0.34 -19.36 -18.62
N LEU A 6 0.16 -18.24 -19.33
CA LEU A 6 -0.36 -18.22 -20.70
C LEU A 6 0.60 -18.93 -21.66
N VAL A 7 1.89 -18.59 -21.61
CA VAL A 7 2.93 -19.22 -22.44
C VAL A 7 3.03 -20.71 -22.13
N SER A 8 3.04 -21.11 -20.86
CA SER A 8 3.05 -22.52 -20.46
C SER A 8 1.82 -23.29 -20.98
N SER A 9 0.65 -22.65 -21.01
CA SER A 9 -0.57 -23.25 -21.57
C SER A 9 -0.47 -23.44 -23.08
N MET A 10 0.10 -22.46 -23.80
CA MET A 10 0.39 -22.58 -25.24
C MET A 10 1.38 -23.73 -25.52
N LEU A 11 2.45 -23.84 -24.73
CA LEU A 11 3.43 -24.93 -24.85
C LEU A 11 2.80 -26.30 -24.58
N ALA A 12 1.96 -26.40 -23.55
CA ALA A 12 1.21 -27.62 -23.25
C ALA A 12 0.22 -27.99 -24.38
N GLY A 13 -0.28 -27.00 -25.12
CA GLY A 13 -1.11 -27.17 -26.31
C GLY A 13 -0.34 -27.59 -27.57
N GLY A 14 0.99 -27.69 -27.51
CA GLY A 14 1.83 -28.17 -28.60
C GLY A 14 2.63 -27.09 -29.34
N LEU A 15 2.48 -25.81 -28.98
CA LEU A 15 3.32 -24.75 -29.55
C LEU A 15 4.75 -24.84 -29.01
N THR A 16 5.71 -24.32 -29.75
CA THR A 16 7.09 -24.10 -29.31
C THR A 16 7.41 -22.61 -29.16
N LEU A 17 8.49 -22.26 -28.46
CA LEU A 17 8.84 -20.87 -28.17
C LEU A 17 9.14 -20.04 -29.44
N ASP A 18 9.60 -20.66 -30.51
CA ASP A 18 9.85 -20.05 -31.82
C ASP A 18 8.58 -19.76 -32.62
N GLU A 19 7.42 -20.24 -32.15
CA GLU A 19 6.11 -19.95 -32.76
C GLU A 19 5.37 -18.80 -32.04
N ILE A 20 5.82 -18.40 -30.86
CA ILE A 20 5.14 -17.40 -30.01
C ILE A 20 5.81 -16.02 -30.18
N PRO A 21 5.06 -14.94 -30.48
CA PRO A 21 5.64 -13.61 -30.72
C PRO A 21 6.44 -13.02 -29.54
N TYR A 22 7.47 -12.23 -29.86
CA TYR A 22 8.25 -11.45 -28.89
C TYR A 22 8.55 -10.07 -29.46
N TRP A 23 8.01 -9.03 -28.82
CA TRP A 23 8.08 -7.64 -29.28
C TRP A 23 9.50 -7.11 -29.59
N ARG A 24 10.56 -7.70 -28.99
CA ARG A 24 11.96 -7.28 -29.20
C ARG A 24 12.74 -8.15 -30.18
N GLY A 25 12.36 -9.43 -30.34
CA GLY A 25 13.19 -10.44 -30.98
C GLY A 25 12.50 -11.25 -32.07
N GLY A 26 11.26 -10.90 -32.42
CA GLY A 26 10.41 -11.70 -33.31
C GLY A 26 9.65 -12.76 -32.53
N THR A 27 10.35 -13.70 -31.90
CA THR A 27 9.79 -14.90 -31.25
C THR A 27 10.41 -15.17 -29.86
N LEU A 28 9.69 -15.89 -28.98
CA LEU A 28 10.08 -16.07 -27.58
C LEU A 28 11.30 -16.99 -27.37
N ASP A 29 11.70 -17.80 -28.35
CA ASP A 29 12.97 -18.56 -28.33
C ASP A 29 14.19 -17.65 -28.16
N LYS A 30 14.07 -16.37 -28.55
CA LYS A 30 15.10 -15.33 -28.39
C LYS A 30 14.90 -14.46 -27.15
N TYR A 31 14.02 -14.86 -26.23
CA TYR A 31 13.76 -14.10 -25.02
C TYR A 31 15.04 -13.94 -24.20
N THR A 32 15.30 -12.70 -23.79
CA THR A 32 16.35 -12.37 -22.84
C THR A 32 15.74 -11.44 -21.79
N PRO A 33 15.96 -11.72 -20.48
CA PRO A 33 15.58 -10.77 -19.44
C PRO A 33 16.15 -9.39 -19.76
N TRP A 34 15.31 -8.39 -19.61
CA TRP A 34 15.61 -7.02 -19.99
C TRP A 34 14.83 -6.08 -19.07
N GLY A 35 15.29 -4.85 -18.97
CA GLY A 35 14.63 -3.83 -18.17
C GLY A 35 15.65 -3.05 -17.37
N ASP A 36 15.51 -1.74 -17.42
CA ASP A 36 16.25 -0.81 -16.58
C ASP A 36 15.33 -0.40 -15.41
N TYR A 37 15.01 -1.37 -14.56
CA TYR A 37 14.18 -1.19 -13.38
C TYR A 37 14.43 -2.32 -12.37
N VAL A 38 14.09 -2.06 -11.11
CA VAL A 38 14.12 -3.01 -10.01
C VAL A 38 12.69 -3.28 -9.58
N VAL A 39 12.38 -4.57 -9.40
CA VAL A 39 11.11 -5.02 -8.83
C VAL A 39 11.37 -5.50 -7.40
N VAL A 40 10.58 -5.03 -6.45
CA VAL A 40 10.63 -5.47 -5.05
C VAL A 40 9.29 -6.06 -4.66
N LYS A 41 9.31 -7.29 -4.16
CA LYS A 41 8.17 -7.92 -3.50
C LYS A 41 8.38 -7.86 -1.98
N PHE A 42 7.31 -7.57 -1.24
CA PHE A 42 7.31 -7.60 0.22
C PHE A 42 6.07 -8.35 0.73
N CYS A 43 6.22 -9.28 1.67
CA CYS A 43 5.07 -10.07 2.12
C CYS A 43 4.18 -9.28 3.09
N ARG A 44 2.91 -9.65 3.15
CA ARG A 44 1.93 -9.16 4.12
C ARG A 44 1.68 -10.24 5.17
N TRP A 45 1.74 -9.87 6.46
CA TRP A 45 1.47 -10.77 7.60
C TRP A 45 0.46 -10.18 8.57
N ASP A 46 -0.50 -10.99 9.04
CA ASP A 46 -1.55 -10.62 10.01
C ASP A 46 -1.38 -11.35 11.36
N PHE A 47 -0.17 -11.38 11.91
CA PHE A 47 0.07 -12.01 13.22
C PHE A 47 -0.84 -11.44 14.32
N GLU A 48 -1.24 -10.17 14.22
CA GLU A 48 -2.18 -9.54 15.15
C GLU A 48 -3.54 -10.23 15.26
N LYS A 49 -3.92 -11.09 14.31
CA LYS A 49 -5.17 -11.86 14.35
C LYS A 49 -5.04 -13.22 15.04
N PHE A 50 -3.83 -13.61 15.44
CA PHE A 50 -3.54 -14.93 16.00
C PHE A 50 -2.81 -14.78 17.34
N PRO A 51 -3.52 -14.54 18.46
CA PRO A 51 -2.91 -14.22 19.77
C PRO A 51 -2.02 -15.32 20.39
N GLY A 52 -1.94 -16.51 19.78
CA GLY A 52 -0.97 -17.56 20.15
C GLY A 52 0.16 -17.78 19.14
N ALA A 53 0.20 -17.01 18.05
CA ALA A 53 1.24 -17.13 17.03
C ALA A 53 2.39 -16.16 17.31
N GLU A 54 3.60 -16.69 17.36
CA GLU A 54 4.81 -15.88 17.46
C GLU A 54 5.19 -15.32 16.07
N ASP A 55 5.55 -14.04 16.00
CA ASP A 55 6.10 -13.41 14.79
C ASP A 55 7.57 -13.83 14.56
N LYS A 56 7.73 -15.11 14.27
CA LYS A 56 8.99 -15.76 13.90
C LYS A 56 8.82 -16.42 12.53
N LEU A 57 9.69 -16.03 11.61
CA LEU A 57 9.69 -16.50 10.23
C LEU A 57 10.72 -17.61 10.07
N GLY A 58 10.33 -18.66 9.34
CA GLY A 58 11.19 -19.78 9.03
C GLY A 58 10.87 -20.34 7.65
N THR A 59 11.06 -21.64 7.47
CA THR A 59 10.82 -22.33 6.19
C THR A 59 9.33 -22.51 5.88
N GLN A 60 8.46 -22.51 6.89
CA GLN A 60 7.01 -22.57 6.70
C GLN A 60 6.44 -21.17 6.45
N MET A 61 5.68 -21.04 5.35
CA MET A 61 5.04 -19.77 4.99
C MET A 61 3.98 -19.38 6.02
N ARG A 62 4.05 -18.12 6.47
CA ARG A 62 3.06 -17.48 7.37
C ARG A 62 2.47 -16.19 6.79
N ALA A 63 2.90 -15.79 5.60
CA ALA A 63 2.37 -14.62 4.92
C ALA A 63 0.94 -14.90 4.41
N VAL A 64 0.10 -13.87 4.43
CA VAL A 64 -1.31 -13.90 3.98
C VAL A 64 -1.50 -13.23 2.62
N GLY A 65 -0.45 -12.62 2.09
CA GLY A 65 -0.41 -11.98 0.77
C GLY A 65 0.93 -11.29 0.54
N GLU A 66 0.99 -10.46 -0.48
CA GLU A 66 2.18 -9.74 -0.88
C GLU A 66 1.88 -8.48 -1.67
N VAL A 67 2.84 -7.57 -1.66
CA VAL A 67 2.88 -6.39 -2.54
C VAL A 67 4.05 -6.52 -3.48
N MET A 68 3.91 -5.93 -4.65
CA MET A 68 5.01 -5.71 -5.59
C MET A 68 5.11 -4.23 -5.92
N SER A 69 6.32 -3.75 -6.14
CA SER A 69 6.58 -2.39 -6.58
C SER A 69 7.72 -2.37 -7.59
N ILE A 70 7.70 -1.36 -8.46
CA ILE A 70 8.68 -1.17 -9.51
C ILE A 70 9.28 0.23 -9.36
N GLY A 71 10.61 0.34 -9.49
CA GLY A 71 11.32 1.60 -9.47
C GLY A 71 12.58 1.53 -10.33
N LYS A 72 13.20 2.67 -10.64
CA LYS A 72 14.45 2.73 -11.42
C LYS A 72 15.68 2.33 -10.62
N ASN A 73 15.57 2.35 -9.30
CA ASN A 73 16.59 1.87 -8.39
C ASN A 73 15.95 1.11 -7.23
N TYR A 74 16.79 0.40 -6.46
CA TYR A 74 16.32 -0.42 -5.35
C TYR A 74 15.66 0.37 -4.23
N LYS A 75 16.19 1.54 -3.85
CA LYS A 75 15.61 2.36 -2.77
C LYS A 75 14.19 2.82 -3.10
N GLU A 76 14.00 3.30 -4.33
CA GLU A 76 12.71 3.73 -4.85
C GLU A 76 11.70 2.58 -4.84
N ALA A 77 12.06 1.43 -5.43
CA ALA A 77 11.20 0.25 -5.42
C ALA A 77 10.92 -0.24 -3.99
N PHE A 78 11.93 -0.28 -3.13
CA PHE A 78 11.79 -0.76 -1.76
C PHE A 78 10.85 0.11 -0.94
N GLN A 79 11.01 1.43 -0.94
CA GLN A 79 10.11 2.33 -0.21
C GLN A 79 8.68 2.32 -0.79
N LYS A 80 8.51 2.14 -2.10
CA LYS A 80 7.20 1.88 -2.72
C LYS A 80 6.55 0.62 -2.17
N SER A 81 7.32 -0.47 -2.00
CA SER A 81 6.80 -1.71 -1.42
C SER A 81 6.34 -1.49 0.02
N ILE A 82 7.10 -0.74 0.83
CA ILE A 82 6.73 -0.47 2.23
C ILE A 82 5.41 0.28 2.34
N ARG A 83 5.23 1.36 1.54
CA ARG A 83 3.99 2.13 1.55
C ARG A 83 2.79 1.44 0.89
N SER A 84 3.03 0.33 0.18
CA SER A 84 1.98 -0.52 -0.38
C SER A 84 1.44 -1.54 0.62
N LEU A 85 2.08 -1.74 1.79
CA LEU A 85 1.72 -2.83 2.71
C LEU A 85 0.34 -2.68 3.36
N GLU A 86 -0.31 -1.52 3.23
CA GLU A 86 -1.61 -1.24 3.83
C GLU A 86 -1.63 -1.46 5.36
N LYS A 87 -0.49 -1.28 6.03
CA LYS A 87 -0.34 -1.34 7.51
C LYS A 87 -0.12 0.04 8.14
N GLY A 88 -0.48 1.12 7.45
CA GLY A 88 -0.23 2.49 7.91
C GLY A 88 1.26 2.86 7.97
N ARG A 89 2.10 2.19 7.17
CA ARG A 89 3.54 2.44 7.09
C ARG A 89 3.82 3.18 5.80
N TYR A 90 4.54 4.29 5.89
CA TYR A 90 4.85 5.14 4.72
C TYR A 90 6.36 5.25 4.44
N GLY A 91 7.18 4.64 5.31
CA GLY A 91 8.63 4.55 5.25
C GLY A 91 9.14 3.49 6.24
N LEU A 92 10.46 3.37 6.36
CA LEU A 92 11.13 2.29 7.12
C LEU A 92 11.38 2.63 8.59
N GLY A 93 11.51 3.90 8.94
CA GLY A 93 11.78 4.34 10.31
C GLY A 93 10.52 4.60 11.11
N PHE A 94 10.69 4.77 12.42
CA PHE A 94 9.63 5.12 13.39
C PHE A 94 8.42 4.16 13.37
N VAL A 95 8.64 2.91 12.97
CA VAL A 95 7.62 1.85 13.08
C VAL A 95 7.64 1.31 14.51
N LYS A 96 6.46 1.32 15.16
CA LYS A 96 6.31 0.95 16.58
C LYS A 96 7.30 1.75 17.47
N ASP A 97 7.78 1.14 18.53
CA ASP A 97 8.73 1.68 19.51
C ASP A 97 10.20 1.33 19.16
N PHE A 98 10.50 0.79 17.97
CA PHE A 98 11.88 0.35 17.65
C PHE A 98 12.91 1.47 17.73
N HIS A 99 12.51 2.70 17.42
CA HIS A 99 13.38 3.88 17.52
C HIS A 99 13.75 4.24 18.97
N GLU A 100 13.00 3.77 19.97
CA GLU A 100 13.24 4.00 21.40
C GLU A 100 14.21 2.95 21.99
N LYS A 101 14.24 1.74 21.43
CA LYS A 101 15.09 0.62 21.89
C LYS A 101 16.59 0.89 21.77
N SER A 102 17.42 0.31 22.61
CA SER A 102 18.88 0.39 22.48
C SER A 102 19.39 -0.36 21.24
N LEU A 103 20.63 -0.11 20.84
CA LEU A 103 21.25 -0.88 19.75
C LEU A 103 21.34 -2.37 20.13
N GLU A 104 21.67 -2.67 21.38
CA GLU A 104 21.76 -4.04 21.90
C GLU A 104 20.42 -4.77 21.82
N GLU A 105 19.32 -4.11 22.22
CA GLU A 105 17.97 -4.66 22.13
C GLU A 105 17.54 -4.91 20.68
N LEU A 106 17.78 -3.95 19.78
CA LEU A 106 17.47 -4.12 18.36
C LEU A 106 18.27 -5.25 17.75
N LEU A 107 19.55 -5.33 18.10
CA LEU A 107 20.41 -6.42 17.68
C LEU A 107 19.83 -7.75 18.19
N GLU A 108 19.46 -7.89 19.46
CA GLU A 108 18.81 -9.09 20.00
C GLU A 108 17.58 -9.52 19.18
N LEU A 109 16.68 -8.58 18.85
CA LEU A 109 15.51 -8.84 18.01
C LEU A 109 15.85 -9.33 16.59
N LEU A 110 17.06 -9.04 16.07
CA LEU A 110 17.53 -9.50 14.77
C LEU A 110 18.16 -10.90 14.80
N ALA A 111 18.24 -11.55 15.97
CA ALA A 111 18.68 -12.95 16.05
C ALA A 111 17.72 -13.89 15.31
N GLU A 112 16.42 -13.61 15.36
CA GLU A 112 15.39 -14.40 14.71
C GLU A 112 14.66 -13.57 13.64
N PRO A 113 14.48 -14.09 12.42
CA PRO A 113 13.72 -13.38 11.39
C PRO A 113 12.27 -13.17 11.82
N SER A 114 11.77 -11.94 11.69
CA SER A 114 10.37 -11.57 11.96
C SER A 114 9.78 -10.77 10.80
N SER A 115 8.46 -10.58 10.80
CA SER A 115 7.77 -9.69 9.84
C SER A 115 8.23 -8.23 9.94
N GLU A 116 8.86 -7.88 11.08
CA GLU A 116 9.34 -6.53 11.40
C GLU A 116 10.83 -6.33 11.13
N ARG A 117 11.55 -7.36 10.70
CA ARG A 117 13.03 -7.37 10.61
C ARG A 117 13.61 -6.18 9.85
N GLN A 118 13.00 -5.76 8.75
CA GLN A 118 13.53 -4.66 7.93
C GLN A 118 13.46 -3.30 8.66
N PHE A 119 12.43 -3.10 9.48
CA PHE A 119 12.25 -1.87 10.27
C PHE A 119 13.20 -1.84 11.48
N ILE A 120 13.38 -3.00 12.13
CA ILE A 120 14.36 -3.18 13.21
C ILE A 120 15.79 -2.92 12.69
N MET A 121 16.13 -3.43 11.52
CA MET A 121 17.43 -3.16 10.87
C MET A 121 17.62 -1.68 10.56
N TYR A 122 16.57 -1.00 10.11
CA TYR A 122 16.61 0.43 9.81
C TYR A 122 16.97 1.26 11.04
N GLU A 123 16.32 0.99 12.18
CA GLU A 123 16.62 1.66 13.44
C GLU A 123 17.97 1.23 14.03
N ALA A 124 18.40 -0.03 13.84
CA ALA A 124 19.73 -0.47 14.26
C ALA A 124 20.83 0.29 13.50
N LEU A 125 20.67 0.48 12.18
CA LEU A 125 21.57 1.30 11.37
C LEU A 125 21.61 2.75 11.87
N ARG A 126 20.44 3.33 12.22
CA ARG A 126 20.35 4.69 12.80
C ARG A 126 21.12 4.80 14.11
N LYS A 127 21.13 3.73 14.92
CA LYS A 127 21.87 3.65 16.19
C LYS A 127 23.34 3.22 16.04
N GLY A 128 23.85 3.17 14.81
CA GLY A 128 25.27 2.95 14.54
C GLY A 128 25.67 1.50 14.29
N ALA A 129 24.72 0.59 14.02
CA ALA A 129 25.05 -0.77 13.61
C ALA A 129 25.90 -0.77 12.33
N ASP A 130 26.98 -1.54 12.33
CA ASP A 130 27.78 -1.77 11.14
C ASP A 130 27.07 -2.67 10.12
N VAL A 131 27.21 -2.35 8.83
CA VAL A 131 26.62 -3.10 7.70
C VAL A 131 27.11 -4.56 7.71
N GLY A 132 28.40 -4.79 7.97
CA GLY A 132 28.99 -6.12 8.05
C GLY A 132 28.46 -6.91 9.23
N THR A 133 28.28 -6.27 10.39
CA THR A 133 27.65 -6.88 11.57
C THR A 133 26.21 -7.31 11.28
N LEU A 134 25.38 -6.43 10.71
CA LEU A 134 24.01 -6.80 10.34
C LEU A 134 23.97 -7.88 9.27
N SER A 135 24.89 -7.85 8.30
CA SER A 135 24.97 -8.89 7.26
C SER A 135 25.31 -10.26 7.84
N ARG A 136 26.29 -10.35 8.75
CA ARG A 136 26.64 -11.62 9.42
C ARG A 136 25.50 -12.17 10.26
N ARG A 137 24.73 -11.28 10.92
CA ARG A 137 23.62 -11.69 11.79
C ARG A 137 22.37 -12.12 11.02
N THR A 138 22.03 -11.38 9.97
CA THR A 138 20.76 -11.57 9.23
C THR A 138 20.92 -12.42 7.96
N TYR A 139 22.17 -12.63 7.53
CA TYR A 139 22.56 -13.23 6.24
C TYR A 139 22.08 -12.44 5.00
N ILE A 140 21.49 -11.26 5.19
CA ILE A 140 21.16 -10.34 4.11
C ILE A 140 22.46 -9.77 3.55
N LYS A 141 22.58 -9.72 2.22
CA LYS A 141 23.82 -9.27 1.56
C LYS A 141 24.14 -7.81 1.93
N PRO A 142 25.43 -7.47 2.13
CA PRO A 142 25.86 -6.13 2.53
C PRO A 142 25.34 -5.03 1.62
N TRP A 143 25.17 -5.30 0.32
CA TRP A 143 24.67 -4.34 -0.64
C TRP A 143 23.27 -3.79 -0.27
N PHE A 144 22.31 -4.65 0.06
CA PHE A 144 20.95 -4.22 0.43
C PHE A 144 20.94 -3.42 1.75
N ILE A 145 21.75 -3.86 2.72
CA ILE A 145 21.91 -3.18 4.00
C ILE A 145 22.60 -1.82 3.81
N GLY A 146 23.56 -1.73 2.88
CA GLY A 146 24.19 -0.47 2.49
C GLY A 146 23.19 0.51 1.88
N GLN A 147 22.32 0.04 0.97
CA GLN A 147 21.22 0.87 0.43
C GLN A 147 20.30 1.39 1.53
N MET A 148 19.99 0.54 2.52
CA MET A 148 19.21 0.94 3.70
C MET A 148 19.94 1.96 4.57
N LYS A 149 21.26 1.81 4.75
CA LYS A 149 22.09 2.77 5.50
C LYS A 149 22.11 4.14 4.83
N GLU A 150 22.25 4.20 3.52
CA GLU A 150 22.18 5.46 2.77
C GLU A 150 20.82 6.16 2.94
N LEU A 151 19.72 5.39 3.02
CA LEU A 151 18.40 5.93 3.33
C LEU A 151 18.35 6.55 4.74
N VAL A 152 18.90 5.85 5.74
CA VAL A 152 18.99 6.36 7.13
C VAL A 152 19.80 7.65 7.17
N GLU A 153 20.96 7.68 6.51
CA GLU A 153 21.84 8.86 6.46
C GLU A 153 21.16 10.07 5.81
N LEU A 154 20.40 9.85 4.73
CA LEU A 154 19.61 10.90 4.10
C LEU A 154 18.49 11.38 5.02
N GLU A 155 17.79 10.46 5.69
CA GLU A 155 16.75 10.79 6.64
C GLU A 155 17.27 11.64 7.81
N GLU A 156 18.44 11.31 8.36
CA GLU A 156 19.08 12.11 9.42
C GLU A 156 19.48 13.52 8.94
N GLN A 157 19.78 13.70 7.66
CA GLN A 157 19.96 15.04 7.08
C GLN A 157 18.63 15.79 6.97
N ILE A 158 17.57 15.12 6.55
CA ILE A 158 16.21 15.69 6.43
C ILE A 158 15.69 16.13 7.79
N ARG A 159 15.86 15.32 8.84
CA ARG A 159 15.39 15.59 10.21
C ARG A 159 16.00 16.85 10.84
N LYS A 160 17.11 17.38 10.32
CA LYS A 160 17.66 18.69 10.73
C LYS A 160 16.73 19.87 10.40
N TYR A 161 15.69 19.63 9.59
CA TYR A 161 14.70 20.61 9.15
C TYR A 161 13.31 20.41 9.76
N ILE A 162 13.18 19.69 10.89
CA ILE A 162 11.91 19.61 11.64
C ILE A 162 11.33 21.01 11.90
N GLY A 163 10.05 21.19 11.60
CA GLY A 163 9.34 22.46 11.69
C GLY A 163 9.77 23.53 10.67
N LYS A 164 10.55 23.15 9.65
CA LYS A 164 11.06 24.05 8.61
C LYS A 164 10.79 23.49 7.21
N LYS A 165 10.94 24.36 6.22
CA LYS A 165 10.90 23.98 4.80
C LYS A 165 12.15 23.16 4.44
N LEU A 166 11.97 22.02 3.78
CA LEU A 166 13.08 21.18 3.35
C LEU A 166 13.84 21.85 2.19
N PRO A 167 15.17 21.88 2.15
CA PRO A 167 15.91 22.38 0.98
C PRO A 167 15.57 21.60 -0.29
N GLU A 168 15.48 22.29 -1.42
CA GLU A 168 15.11 21.69 -2.71
C GLU A 168 15.99 20.48 -3.07
N ALA A 169 17.30 20.59 -2.90
CA ALA A 169 18.23 19.50 -3.20
C ALA A 169 17.95 18.24 -2.36
N LEU A 170 17.63 18.40 -1.07
CA LEU A 170 17.28 17.28 -0.20
C LEU A 170 15.93 16.68 -0.56
N LEU A 171 14.93 17.52 -0.87
CA LEU A 171 13.63 17.03 -1.33
C LEU A 171 13.78 16.23 -2.64
N ARG A 172 14.56 16.73 -3.59
CA ARG A 172 14.87 16.03 -4.85
C ARG A 172 15.49 14.67 -4.61
N GLN A 173 16.51 14.61 -3.76
CA GLN A 173 17.17 13.35 -3.45
C GLN A 173 16.23 12.39 -2.71
N ALA A 174 15.44 12.88 -1.75
CA ALA A 174 14.49 12.07 -1.00
C ALA A 174 13.46 11.40 -1.93
N LYS A 175 12.88 12.15 -2.87
CA LYS A 175 11.92 11.58 -3.83
C LYS A 175 12.57 10.57 -4.78
N LYS A 176 13.80 10.82 -5.25
CA LYS A 176 14.56 9.86 -6.07
C LYS A 176 14.90 8.56 -5.34
N ASP A 177 15.07 8.63 -4.03
CA ASP A 177 15.28 7.48 -3.14
C ASP A 177 13.96 6.85 -2.63
N GLY A 178 12.81 7.33 -3.10
CA GLY A 178 11.50 6.72 -2.86
C GLY A 178 10.74 7.18 -1.62
N PHE A 179 11.22 8.18 -0.88
CA PHE A 179 10.52 8.69 0.30
C PHE A 179 9.15 9.25 -0.10
N SER A 180 8.10 8.84 0.61
CA SER A 180 6.74 9.36 0.39
C SER A 180 6.56 10.74 1.02
N ASP A 181 5.67 11.55 0.46
CA ASP A 181 5.32 12.87 1.01
C ASP A 181 4.78 12.72 2.44
N ARG A 182 3.97 11.69 2.68
CA ARG A 182 3.41 11.39 4.00
C ARG A 182 4.47 11.05 5.04
N TYR A 183 5.46 10.25 4.68
CA TYR A 183 6.54 9.92 5.59
C TYR A 183 7.45 11.12 5.87
N LEU A 184 7.79 11.89 4.83
CA LEU A 184 8.56 13.13 4.99
C LEU A 184 7.81 14.14 5.88
N ALA A 185 6.51 14.29 5.68
CA ALA A 185 5.66 15.15 6.50
C ALA A 185 5.66 14.68 7.97
N MET A 186 5.51 13.39 8.22
CA MET A 186 5.57 12.80 9.56
C MET A 186 6.89 13.11 10.27
N ILE A 187 8.04 12.84 9.64
CA ILE A 187 9.35 13.05 10.29
C ILE A 187 9.75 14.52 10.41
N LEU A 188 9.11 15.42 9.65
CA LEU A 188 9.34 16.87 9.71
C LEU A 188 8.34 17.60 10.62
N GLY A 189 7.22 16.96 11.00
CA GLY A 189 6.13 17.60 11.72
C GLY A 189 5.30 18.56 10.85
N ASN A 190 5.24 18.32 9.54
CA ASN A 190 4.50 19.13 8.57
C ASN A 190 3.23 18.39 8.13
N ARG A 191 2.33 19.09 7.40
CA ARG A 191 1.23 18.42 6.72
C ARG A 191 1.71 17.77 5.43
N GLU A 192 1.07 16.67 5.03
CA GLU A 192 1.37 16.00 3.76
C GLU A 192 1.10 16.92 2.56
N GLU A 193 0.05 17.75 2.64
CA GLU A 193 -0.29 18.71 1.57
C GLU A 193 0.82 19.74 1.35
N ASP A 194 1.40 20.29 2.43
CA ASP A 194 2.45 21.30 2.35
C ASP A 194 3.70 20.74 1.64
N LEU A 195 4.05 19.48 1.93
CA LEU A 195 5.17 18.78 1.27
C LEU A 195 4.86 18.53 -0.21
N ARG A 196 3.63 18.13 -0.52
CA ARG A 196 3.18 17.90 -1.90
C ARG A 196 3.23 19.20 -2.71
N GLU A 197 2.70 20.29 -2.19
CA GLU A 197 2.73 21.61 -2.82
C GLU A 197 4.17 22.08 -3.04
N GLN A 198 5.03 21.94 -2.02
CA GLN A 198 6.44 22.26 -2.16
C GLN A 198 7.11 21.45 -3.28
N ARG A 199 6.85 20.15 -3.34
CA ARG A 199 7.39 19.24 -4.36
C ARG A 199 6.92 19.62 -5.76
N LEU A 200 5.63 19.91 -5.94
CA LEU A 200 5.08 20.33 -7.22
C LEU A 200 5.61 21.70 -7.67
N ALA A 201 5.80 22.65 -6.75
CA ALA A 201 6.33 23.99 -7.06
C ALA A 201 7.75 23.97 -7.64
N ILE A 202 8.55 22.95 -7.33
CA ILE A 202 9.90 22.75 -7.90
C ILE A 202 9.89 21.84 -9.14
N GLY A 203 8.71 21.54 -9.70
CA GLY A 203 8.56 20.69 -10.88
C GLY A 203 8.83 19.21 -10.63
N MET A 204 8.69 18.72 -9.40
CA MET A 204 8.83 17.29 -9.08
C MET A 204 7.48 16.55 -9.09
N GLY A 205 6.83 16.51 -10.25
CA GLY A 205 5.78 15.51 -10.50
C GLY A 205 6.37 14.10 -10.62
N GLN A 206 5.55 13.05 -10.44
CA GLN A 206 5.99 11.70 -10.81
C GLN A 206 6.05 11.59 -12.34
N SER A 207 7.10 10.93 -12.84
CA SER A 207 7.17 10.49 -14.23
C SER A 207 6.72 9.04 -14.33
N TRP A 208 6.24 8.63 -15.51
CA TRP A 208 5.71 7.29 -15.72
C TRP A 208 6.52 6.55 -16.79
N ASN A 209 6.87 5.30 -16.50
CA ASN A 209 7.60 4.42 -17.43
C ASN A 209 6.83 3.11 -17.60
N ALA A 210 7.09 2.43 -18.71
CA ALA A 210 6.40 1.21 -19.10
C ALA A 210 7.25 -0.05 -18.87
N VAL A 211 6.58 -1.14 -18.50
CA VAL A 211 7.08 -2.51 -18.56
C VAL A 211 6.26 -3.26 -19.63
N PRO A 212 6.75 -3.30 -20.89
CA PRO A 212 6.16 -4.08 -21.97
C PRO A 212 5.94 -5.54 -21.61
N VAL A 213 4.84 -6.08 -22.14
CA VAL A 213 4.46 -7.48 -22.01
C VAL A 213 5.02 -8.27 -23.19
N SER A 214 5.74 -9.34 -22.89
CA SER A 214 6.28 -10.27 -23.88
C SER A 214 5.18 -11.21 -24.34
N GLY A 215 5.07 -11.48 -25.65
CA GLY A 215 3.98 -12.29 -26.20
C GLY A 215 2.74 -11.51 -26.63
N VAL A 216 2.66 -10.21 -26.33
CA VAL A 216 1.46 -9.41 -26.59
C VAL A 216 1.82 -8.09 -27.24
N GLU A 217 1.12 -7.76 -28.31
CA GLU A 217 1.32 -6.52 -29.04
C GLU A 217 0.78 -5.33 -28.24
N SER A 218 1.60 -4.28 -28.09
CA SER A 218 1.21 -3.00 -27.51
C SER A 218 0.64 -3.03 -26.08
N ALA A 219 0.99 -4.05 -25.27
CA ALA A 219 0.61 -4.14 -23.86
C ALA A 219 1.78 -3.80 -22.92
N ALA A 220 1.50 -3.06 -21.84
CA ALA A 220 2.48 -2.70 -20.83
C ALA A 220 1.85 -2.41 -19.46
N TYR A 221 2.64 -2.62 -18.40
CA TYR A 221 2.37 -2.09 -17.07
C TYR A 221 3.04 -0.73 -16.91
N TYR A 222 2.44 0.20 -16.17
CA TYR A 222 3.02 1.50 -15.91
C TYR A 222 3.43 1.65 -14.45
N PHE A 223 4.57 2.29 -14.20
CA PHE A 223 5.05 2.58 -12.85
C PHE A 223 5.64 3.99 -12.76
N SER A 224 5.49 4.59 -11.58
CA SER A 224 6.02 5.90 -11.25
C SER A 224 7.53 5.84 -10.96
N THR A 225 8.25 6.90 -11.35
CA THR A 225 9.64 7.12 -10.95
C THR A 225 10.00 8.60 -10.96
N TYR A 226 10.94 9.00 -10.11
CA TYR A 226 11.59 10.33 -10.13
C TYR A 226 12.97 10.31 -10.81
N ASN A 227 13.37 9.17 -11.36
CA ASN A 227 14.72 8.92 -11.87
C ASN A 227 14.77 8.83 -13.41
N ALA A 228 13.65 9.05 -14.10
CA ALA A 228 13.56 9.04 -15.56
C ALA A 228 12.49 10.04 -16.03
N PRO A 229 12.56 10.51 -17.29
CA PRO A 229 11.48 11.30 -17.88
C PRO A 229 10.22 10.45 -18.06
N ASP A 230 9.08 11.12 -18.15
CA ASP A 230 7.79 10.49 -18.45
C ASP A 230 7.74 10.05 -19.92
N THR A 231 7.41 8.77 -20.14
CA THR A 231 7.33 8.17 -21.48
C THR A 231 5.94 7.62 -21.80
N VAL A 232 4.97 7.79 -20.89
CA VAL A 232 3.63 7.20 -21.02
C VAL A 232 2.66 8.22 -21.59
N GLY A 233 2.09 7.92 -22.75
CA GLY A 233 1.07 8.76 -23.39
C GLY A 233 -0.27 8.73 -22.67
N VAL A 234 -1.07 9.77 -22.87
CA VAL A 234 -2.42 9.91 -22.32
C VAL A 234 -3.43 9.88 -23.47
N SER A 235 -4.38 8.96 -23.42
CA SER A 235 -5.45 8.85 -24.42
C SER A 235 -6.50 9.96 -24.24
N PRO A 236 -7.19 10.43 -25.30
CA PRO A 236 -8.28 11.38 -25.19
C PRO A 236 -9.65 10.72 -24.93
N ARG A 237 -9.74 9.38 -24.90
CA ARG A 237 -10.99 8.67 -24.65
C ARG A 237 -11.56 9.02 -23.28
N ARG A 238 -12.87 8.84 -23.12
CA ARG A 238 -13.54 8.90 -21.81
C ARG A 238 -12.97 7.81 -20.92
N LYS A 239 -12.57 8.15 -19.69
CA LYS A 239 -11.89 7.21 -18.79
C LYS A 239 -12.51 7.17 -17.41
N ILE A 240 -12.50 6.00 -16.81
CA ILE A 240 -12.80 5.79 -15.40
C ILE A 240 -11.63 5.08 -14.74
N MET A 241 -11.23 5.59 -13.59
CA MET A 241 -10.20 4.96 -12.76
C MET A 241 -10.83 4.03 -11.74
N VAL A 242 -10.28 2.83 -11.58
CA VAL A 242 -10.68 1.82 -10.61
C VAL A 242 -9.52 1.59 -9.66
N LEU A 243 -9.75 1.81 -8.36
CA LEU A 243 -8.76 1.57 -7.32
C LEU A 243 -8.91 0.14 -6.77
N GLY A 244 -7.85 -0.65 -6.90
CA GLY A 244 -7.75 -2.00 -6.34
C GLY A 244 -7.64 -2.01 -4.81
N GLY A 245 -7.39 -3.19 -4.25
CA GLY A 245 -7.29 -3.38 -2.80
C GLY A 245 -5.87 -3.44 -2.22
N GLY A 246 -4.84 -3.47 -3.07
CA GLY A 246 -3.48 -3.72 -2.62
C GLY A 246 -3.31 -5.18 -2.17
N PRO A 247 -2.37 -5.48 -1.25
CA PRO A 247 -2.07 -6.85 -0.86
C PRO A 247 -3.27 -7.54 -0.22
N ASN A 248 -3.51 -8.78 -0.62
CA ASN A 248 -4.45 -9.65 0.06
C ASN A 248 -4.08 -9.82 1.53
N ARG A 249 -5.11 -9.90 2.38
CA ARG A 249 -5.00 -10.14 3.82
C ARG A 249 -6.29 -10.71 4.38
N ILE A 250 -6.29 -11.13 5.64
CA ILE A 250 -7.49 -11.77 6.21
C ILE A 250 -8.61 -10.74 6.30
N GLY A 251 -9.73 -11.02 5.62
CA GLY A 251 -10.89 -10.13 5.50
C GLY A 251 -10.85 -9.20 4.29
N GLN A 252 -9.73 -9.12 3.56
CA GLN A 252 -9.61 -8.46 2.26
C GLN A 252 -8.88 -9.36 1.28
N GLY A 253 -9.63 -10.26 0.66
CA GLY A 253 -9.09 -11.21 -0.30
C GLY A 253 -9.47 -10.91 -1.74
N ILE A 254 -9.46 -11.98 -2.52
CA ILE A 254 -9.74 -11.99 -3.96
C ILE A 254 -11.14 -11.52 -4.32
N GLU A 255 -12.09 -11.52 -3.37
CA GLU A 255 -13.45 -11.02 -3.58
C GLU A 255 -13.48 -9.55 -4.01
N PHE A 256 -12.55 -8.73 -3.53
CA PHE A 256 -12.43 -7.31 -3.91
C PHE A 256 -11.74 -7.16 -5.27
N ASP A 257 -10.76 -8.02 -5.56
CA ASP A 257 -10.13 -8.07 -6.88
C ASP A 257 -11.16 -8.42 -7.96
N TYR A 258 -11.99 -9.43 -7.71
CA TYR A 258 -13.09 -9.83 -8.58
C TYR A 258 -14.02 -8.66 -8.93
N CYS A 259 -14.42 -7.86 -7.93
CA CYS A 259 -15.25 -6.67 -8.16
C CYS A 259 -14.54 -5.63 -9.05
N CYS A 260 -13.24 -5.40 -8.83
CA CYS A 260 -12.44 -4.46 -9.63
C CYS A 260 -12.30 -4.94 -11.09
N VAL A 261 -12.05 -6.23 -11.31
CA VAL A 261 -11.99 -6.86 -12.63
C VAL A 261 -13.33 -6.70 -13.37
N HIS A 262 -14.44 -7.01 -12.70
CA HIS A 262 -15.77 -6.87 -13.29
C HIS A 262 -16.12 -5.42 -13.62
N ALA A 263 -15.66 -4.44 -12.83
CA ALA A 263 -15.80 -3.03 -13.19
C ALA A 263 -15.05 -2.68 -14.47
N ALA A 264 -13.81 -3.14 -14.62
CA ALA A 264 -13.03 -2.91 -15.82
C ALA A 264 -13.66 -3.55 -17.06
N PHE A 265 -14.20 -4.76 -16.94
CA PHE A 265 -14.93 -5.44 -18.02
C PHE A 265 -16.20 -4.69 -18.40
N ALA A 266 -17.02 -4.29 -17.42
CA ALA A 266 -18.24 -3.53 -17.69
C ALA A 266 -17.95 -2.17 -18.35
N LEU A 267 -16.89 -1.47 -17.92
CA LEU A 267 -16.45 -0.22 -18.55
C LEU A 267 -16.01 -0.44 -20.00
N ARG A 268 -15.29 -1.53 -20.28
CA ARG A 268 -14.87 -1.91 -21.62
C ARG A 268 -16.07 -2.19 -22.53
N ASP A 269 -17.06 -2.93 -22.04
CA ASP A 269 -18.29 -3.24 -22.77
C ASP A 269 -19.09 -1.97 -23.13
N GLU A 270 -19.02 -0.95 -22.27
CA GLU A 270 -19.59 0.39 -22.50
C GLU A 270 -18.68 1.33 -23.32
N GLY A 271 -17.54 0.85 -23.82
CA GLY A 271 -16.60 1.63 -24.62
C GLY A 271 -15.85 2.74 -23.84
N VAL A 272 -15.78 2.62 -22.52
CA VAL A 272 -15.08 3.54 -21.62
C VAL A 272 -13.69 2.98 -21.29
N GLU A 273 -12.66 3.82 -21.41
CA GLU A 273 -11.30 3.43 -21.07
C GLU A 273 -11.15 3.21 -19.56
N SER A 274 -10.72 2.01 -19.19
CA SER A 274 -10.52 1.61 -17.80
C SER A 274 -9.06 1.84 -17.38
N ILE A 275 -8.85 2.59 -16.28
CA ILE A 275 -7.54 2.75 -15.65
C ILE A 275 -7.54 1.98 -14.34
N MET A 276 -6.80 0.88 -14.25
CA MET A 276 -6.62 0.13 -13.01
C MET A 276 -5.41 0.67 -12.24
N VAL A 277 -5.56 0.87 -10.93
CA VAL A 277 -4.46 1.17 -10.01
C VAL A 277 -4.42 0.09 -8.93
N ASN A 278 -3.39 -0.74 -8.91
CA ASN A 278 -3.22 -1.78 -7.90
C ASN A 278 -1.75 -2.23 -7.81
N CYS A 279 -1.37 -2.92 -6.73
CA CYS A 279 0.01 -3.36 -6.49
C CYS A 279 0.16 -4.81 -6.01
N ASN A 280 -0.91 -5.61 -6.07
CA ASN A 280 -0.86 -7.01 -5.71
C ASN A 280 -0.44 -7.86 -6.92
N PRO A 281 0.72 -8.54 -6.91
CA PRO A 281 1.18 -9.32 -8.06
C PRO A 281 0.39 -10.61 -8.30
N GLU A 282 -0.43 -11.06 -7.35
CA GLU A 282 -1.18 -12.32 -7.42
C GLU A 282 -2.51 -12.18 -8.18
N THR A 283 -2.93 -10.96 -8.51
CA THR A 283 -4.31 -10.65 -8.88
C THR A 283 -4.56 -10.50 -10.37
N VAL A 284 -5.81 -10.77 -10.79
CA VAL A 284 -6.23 -10.61 -12.19
C VAL A 284 -6.37 -9.13 -12.53
N SER A 285 -6.76 -8.26 -11.58
CA SER A 285 -6.77 -6.80 -11.85
C SER A 285 -5.41 -6.25 -12.28
N THR A 286 -4.33 -6.88 -11.83
CA THR A 286 -2.96 -6.53 -12.22
C THR A 286 -2.44 -7.30 -13.44
N ASP A 287 -3.33 -7.99 -14.17
CA ASP A 287 -3.01 -8.50 -15.49
C ASP A 287 -3.20 -7.42 -16.56
N TYR A 288 -2.36 -7.44 -17.59
CA TYR A 288 -2.33 -6.41 -18.64
C TYR A 288 -3.57 -6.43 -19.53
N ASP A 289 -4.29 -7.55 -19.57
CA ASP A 289 -5.47 -7.76 -20.42
C ASP A 289 -6.78 -7.35 -19.73
N THR A 290 -6.73 -6.99 -18.45
CA THR A 290 -7.92 -6.69 -17.64
C THR A 290 -8.39 -5.23 -17.77
N SER A 291 -7.46 -4.29 -17.94
CA SER A 291 -7.79 -2.87 -18.12
C SER A 291 -7.05 -2.28 -19.31
N ASP A 292 -7.54 -1.16 -19.84
CA ASP A 292 -6.86 -0.45 -20.94
C ASP A 292 -5.50 0.11 -20.50
N LYS A 293 -5.42 0.53 -19.23
CA LYS A 293 -4.18 0.99 -18.60
C LYS A 293 -4.07 0.49 -17.18
N LEU A 294 -2.95 -0.16 -16.87
CA LEU A 294 -2.63 -0.64 -15.53
C LEU A 294 -1.44 0.13 -14.95
N TYR A 295 -1.69 0.86 -13.88
CA TYR A 295 -0.67 1.47 -13.03
C TYR A 295 -0.36 0.55 -11.85
N PHE A 296 0.85 -0.02 -11.86
CA PHE A 296 1.33 -0.93 -10.82
C PHE A 296 1.92 -0.12 -9.65
N GLU A 297 1.03 0.53 -8.88
CA GLU A 297 1.39 1.56 -7.89
C GLU A 297 0.78 1.33 -6.51
N PRO A 298 1.42 1.86 -5.45
CA PRO A 298 0.82 1.91 -4.13
C PRO A 298 -0.52 2.67 -4.13
N LEU A 299 -1.48 2.21 -3.34
CA LEU A 299 -2.80 2.84 -3.18
C LEU A 299 -2.77 3.93 -2.11
N THR A 300 -1.89 4.92 -2.30
CA THR A 300 -1.78 6.08 -1.41
C THR A 300 -2.38 7.34 -2.05
N VAL A 301 -2.72 8.34 -1.23
CA VAL A 301 -3.21 9.63 -1.72
C VAL A 301 -2.19 10.28 -2.67
N GLU A 302 -0.89 10.23 -2.33
CA GLU A 302 0.17 10.77 -3.19
C GLU A 302 0.18 10.12 -4.58
N ASP A 303 0.21 8.79 -4.62
CA ASP A 303 0.39 8.04 -5.86
C ASP A 303 -0.87 8.11 -6.74
N VAL A 304 -2.07 7.97 -6.14
CA VAL A 304 -3.36 8.06 -6.85
C VAL A 304 -3.61 9.46 -7.41
N LEU A 305 -3.32 10.53 -6.64
CA LEU A 305 -3.45 11.90 -7.14
C LEU A 305 -2.54 12.16 -8.33
N SER A 306 -1.30 11.62 -8.30
CA SER A 306 -0.37 11.81 -9.41
C SER A 306 -0.87 11.16 -10.70
N ILE A 307 -1.53 10.00 -10.62
CA ILE A 307 -2.17 9.35 -11.78
C ILE A 307 -3.39 10.16 -12.22
N TYR A 308 -4.25 10.58 -11.29
CA TYR A 308 -5.46 11.35 -11.59
C TYR A 308 -5.14 12.67 -12.29
N GLU A 309 -4.11 13.38 -11.84
CA GLU A 309 -3.65 14.62 -12.45
C GLU A 309 -3.08 14.43 -13.86
N LYS A 310 -2.44 13.27 -14.14
CA LYS A 310 -1.96 12.95 -15.49
C LYS A 310 -3.08 12.51 -16.42
N GLU A 311 -3.92 11.58 -15.98
CA GLU A 311 -4.89 10.90 -16.85
C GLU A 311 -6.20 11.66 -17.02
N LYS A 312 -6.53 12.54 -16.06
CA LYS A 312 -7.77 13.34 -16.01
C LYS A 312 -9.03 12.49 -16.29
N PRO A 313 -9.28 11.39 -15.54
CA PRO A 313 -10.47 10.56 -15.74
C PRO A 313 -11.75 11.31 -15.36
N GLU A 314 -12.89 10.89 -15.91
CA GLU A 314 -14.21 11.47 -15.61
C GLU A 314 -14.69 11.16 -14.18
N GLY A 315 -14.09 10.15 -13.56
CA GLY A 315 -14.40 9.71 -12.21
C GLY A 315 -13.50 8.58 -11.71
N VAL A 316 -13.54 8.35 -10.41
CA VAL A 316 -12.80 7.29 -9.71
C VAL A 316 -13.77 6.42 -8.92
N ILE A 317 -13.62 5.10 -9.04
CA ILE A 317 -14.32 4.08 -8.26
C ILE A 317 -13.44 3.66 -7.09
N CYS A 318 -13.92 3.86 -5.87
CA CYS A 318 -13.22 3.50 -4.62
C CYS A 318 -13.93 2.41 -3.81
N GLN A 319 -15.11 1.98 -4.25
CA GLN A 319 -16.00 1.12 -3.45
C GLN A 319 -15.68 -0.39 -3.61
N PHE A 320 -14.89 -0.77 -4.60
CA PHE A 320 -14.71 -2.17 -4.99
C PHE A 320 -13.42 -2.80 -4.46
N GLY A 321 -12.38 -2.01 -4.16
CA GLY A 321 -11.12 -2.52 -3.61
C GLY A 321 -11.10 -2.73 -2.08
N GLY A 322 -12.25 -2.65 -1.41
CA GLY A 322 -12.35 -2.80 0.05
C GLY A 322 -11.83 -1.59 0.84
N GLN A 323 -11.33 -1.81 2.06
CA GLN A 323 -10.98 -0.74 3.00
C GLN A 323 -9.89 0.21 2.50
N THR A 324 -8.96 -0.27 1.67
CA THR A 324 -7.80 0.53 1.23
C THR A 324 -8.24 1.78 0.44
N PRO A 325 -8.98 1.65 -0.68
CA PRO A 325 -9.50 2.80 -1.38
C PRO A 325 -10.59 3.56 -0.59
N LEU A 326 -11.38 2.88 0.25
CA LEU A 326 -12.38 3.54 1.10
C LEU A 326 -11.74 4.52 2.10
N ASN A 327 -10.63 4.13 2.74
CA ASN A 327 -9.91 4.94 3.73
C ASN A 327 -9.32 6.24 3.15
N ILE A 328 -9.00 6.24 1.86
CA ILE A 328 -8.43 7.42 1.19
C ILE A 328 -9.46 8.21 0.38
N ALA A 329 -10.69 7.70 0.20
CA ALA A 329 -11.72 8.33 -0.62
C ALA A 329 -12.05 9.77 -0.18
N GLY A 330 -12.14 10.01 1.13
CA GLY A 330 -12.36 11.36 1.67
C GLY A 330 -11.20 12.32 1.39
N GLN A 331 -9.96 11.85 1.55
CA GLN A 331 -8.75 12.64 1.26
C GLN A 331 -8.63 12.96 -0.24
N LEU A 332 -8.94 11.99 -1.11
CA LEU A 332 -8.97 12.16 -2.56
C LEU A 332 -10.04 13.19 -2.97
N ALA A 333 -11.26 13.07 -2.44
CA ALA A 333 -12.34 14.00 -2.74
C ALA A 333 -12.01 15.43 -2.28
N ALA A 334 -11.42 15.60 -1.08
CA ALA A 334 -10.97 16.89 -0.59
C ALA A 334 -9.87 17.51 -1.48
N ALA A 335 -9.07 16.69 -2.17
CA ALA A 335 -8.08 17.11 -3.15
C ALA A 335 -8.66 17.34 -4.57
N GLY A 336 -9.98 17.25 -4.76
CA GLY A 336 -10.66 17.54 -6.03
C GLY A 336 -10.87 16.31 -6.93
N VAL A 337 -10.61 15.10 -6.44
CA VAL A 337 -10.90 13.87 -7.19
C VAL A 337 -12.40 13.62 -7.23
N LYS A 338 -12.95 13.44 -8.43
CA LYS A 338 -14.37 13.12 -8.60
C LYS A 338 -14.62 11.63 -8.31
N ILE A 339 -15.02 11.34 -7.07
CA ILE A 339 -15.48 10.00 -6.69
C ILE A 339 -16.87 9.75 -7.27
N ILE A 340 -17.03 8.69 -8.06
CA ILE A 340 -18.32 8.30 -8.66
C ILE A 340 -18.96 7.14 -7.88
N GLY A 341 -20.28 7.00 -7.98
CA GLY A 341 -21.04 6.05 -7.17
C GLY A 341 -21.42 6.63 -5.81
N THR A 342 -21.44 5.80 -4.77
CA THR A 342 -21.73 6.24 -3.39
C THR A 342 -20.73 7.30 -2.94
N SER A 343 -21.23 8.45 -2.47
CA SER A 343 -20.38 9.59 -2.11
C SER A 343 -19.48 9.28 -0.90
N PRO A 344 -18.30 9.90 -0.79
CA PRO A 344 -17.44 9.78 0.40
C PRO A 344 -18.16 10.12 1.70
N GLU A 345 -19.05 11.11 1.69
CA GLU A 345 -19.87 11.46 2.85
C GLU A 345 -20.84 10.33 3.25
N THR A 346 -21.43 9.64 2.26
CA THR A 346 -22.33 8.51 2.51
C THR A 346 -21.55 7.29 3.03
N ILE A 347 -20.34 7.06 2.49
CA ILE A 347 -19.42 6.04 2.98
C ILE A 347 -19.07 6.33 4.45
N ASP A 348 -18.64 7.56 4.75
CA ASP A 348 -18.28 7.99 6.10
C ASP A 348 -19.45 7.90 7.07
N MET A 349 -20.66 8.30 6.65
CA MET A 349 -21.89 8.14 7.43
C MET A 349 -22.18 6.68 7.80
N ALA A 350 -21.84 5.72 6.93
CA ALA A 350 -22.05 4.30 7.17
C ALA A 350 -20.92 3.65 8.00
N GLU A 351 -19.69 4.14 7.87
CA GLU A 351 -18.53 3.63 8.62
C GLU A 351 -18.40 4.21 10.03
N ASP A 352 -18.79 5.48 10.21
CA ASP A 352 -18.88 6.11 11.53
C ASP A 352 -20.08 5.56 12.29
N ARG A 353 -19.79 4.95 13.44
CA ARG A 353 -20.78 4.21 14.24
C ARG A 353 -21.81 5.13 14.91
N ASP A 354 -21.44 6.36 15.25
CA ASP A 354 -22.36 7.32 15.85
C ASP A 354 -23.28 7.93 14.78
N ARG A 355 -22.73 8.31 13.62
CA ARG A 355 -23.52 8.78 12.46
C ARG A 355 -24.50 7.70 11.98
N PHE A 356 -24.02 6.47 11.82
CA PHE A 356 -24.85 5.33 11.48
C PHE A 356 -25.93 5.08 12.53
N GLY A 357 -25.56 5.16 13.81
CA GLY A 357 -26.47 4.97 14.93
C GLY A 357 -27.63 5.97 14.90
N LYS A 358 -27.31 7.26 14.72
CA LYS A 358 -28.30 8.34 14.57
C LYS A 358 -29.22 8.14 13.37
N LEU A 359 -28.69 7.71 12.24
CA LEU A 359 -29.47 7.43 11.03
C LEU A 359 -30.49 6.30 11.27
N MET A 360 -30.08 5.22 11.92
CA MET A 360 -30.98 4.09 12.19
C MET A 360 -32.12 4.49 13.14
N VAL A 361 -31.84 5.32 14.15
CA VAL A 361 -32.87 5.90 15.02
C VAL A 361 -33.84 6.77 14.21
N GLN A 362 -33.33 7.62 13.33
CA GLN A 362 -34.17 8.46 12.45
C GLN A 362 -35.07 7.64 11.53
N LEU A 363 -34.57 6.50 11.03
CA LEU A 363 -35.32 5.58 10.17
C LEU A 363 -36.25 4.63 10.92
N GLY A 364 -36.22 4.63 12.26
CA GLY A 364 -37.00 3.70 13.08
C GLY A 364 -36.57 2.24 12.93
N ILE A 365 -35.32 1.99 12.52
CA ILE A 365 -34.77 0.63 12.36
C ILE A 365 -34.25 0.14 13.72
N PRO A 366 -34.76 -0.98 14.26
CA PRO A 366 -34.30 -1.50 15.54
C PRO A 366 -32.81 -1.88 15.53
N MET A 367 -32.09 -1.54 16.60
CA MET A 367 -30.70 -1.92 16.82
C MET A 367 -30.46 -2.33 18.27
N PRO A 368 -29.44 -3.16 18.54
CA PRO A 368 -28.96 -3.38 19.91
C PRO A 368 -28.55 -2.04 20.55
N PRO A 369 -28.77 -1.85 21.86
CA PRO A 369 -28.24 -0.69 22.58
C PRO A 369 -26.73 -0.57 22.38
N SER A 370 -26.26 0.63 22.01
CA SER A 370 -24.87 0.88 21.64
C SER A 370 -24.40 2.24 22.14
N GLY A 371 -23.10 2.50 22.06
CA GLY A 371 -22.48 3.79 22.33
C GLY A 371 -21.09 3.85 21.74
N MET A 372 -20.61 5.06 21.46
CA MET A 372 -19.25 5.32 21.00
C MET A 372 -18.41 5.85 22.15
N ALA A 373 -17.14 5.47 22.19
CA ALA A 373 -16.17 5.92 23.17
C ALA A 373 -14.81 6.07 22.48
N SER A 374 -14.08 7.11 22.86
CA SER A 374 -12.70 7.36 22.44
C SER A 374 -11.71 7.21 23.60
N THR A 375 -12.21 7.09 24.83
CA THR A 375 -11.41 6.84 26.04
C THR A 375 -11.95 5.65 26.82
N LEU A 376 -11.10 5.07 27.68
CA LEU A 376 -11.51 4.00 28.58
C LEU A 376 -12.64 4.46 29.50
N GLU A 377 -12.56 5.69 30.03
CA GLU A 377 -13.56 6.26 30.93
C GLU A 377 -14.93 6.37 30.24
N GLU A 378 -14.96 6.85 28.99
CA GLU A 378 -16.18 6.88 28.18
C GLU A 378 -16.72 5.47 27.92
N ALA A 379 -15.85 4.52 27.60
CA ALA A 379 -16.24 3.14 27.35
C ALA A 379 -16.88 2.51 28.59
N LEU A 380 -16.34 2.77 29.79
CA LEU A 380 -16.88 2.31 31.06
C LEU A 380 -18.27 2.92 31.37
N VAL A 381 -18.47 4.20 31.04
CA VAL A 381 -19.78 4.85 31.17
C VAL A 381 -20.81 4.21 30.25
N VAL A 382 -20.45 3.98 28.98
CA VAL A 382 -21.30 3.30 28.00
C VAL A 382 -21.60 1.87 28.46
N ALA A 383 -20.60 1.15 28.95
CA ALA A 383 -20.73 -0.23 29.42
C ALA A 383 -21.71 -0.37 30.59
N ARG A 384 -21.63 0.52 31.58
CA ARG A 384 -22.58 0.55 32.71
C ARG A 384 -24.01 0.84 32.28
N ARG A 385 -24.20 1.63 31.22
CA ARG A 385 -25.52 1.95 30.67
C ARG A 385 -26.14 0.76 29.93
N ILE A 386 -25.35 0.02 29.16
CA ILE A 386 -25.83 -1.07 28.29
C ILE A 386 -25.90 -2.40 29.04
N GLY A 387 -24.91 -2.70 29.88
CA GLY A 387 -24.76 -3.98 30.57
C GLY A 387 -23.93 -5.00 29.79
N TYR A 388 -23.26 -5.89 30.51
CA TYR A 388 -22.45 -6.98 29.92
C TYR A 388 -23.30 -8.22 29.60
N PRO A 389 -22.90 -9.06 28.62
CA PRO A 389 -21.70 -8.93 27.78
C PRO A 389 -21.83 -7.85 26.70
N LEU A 390 -20.70 -7.26 26.30
CA LEU A 390 -20.62 -6.22 25.27
C LEU A 390 -19.79 -6.70 24.08
N MET A 391 -20.18 -6.30 22.88
CA MET A 391 -19.37 -6.45 21.67
C MET A 391 -18.63 -5.14 21.41
N VAL A 392 -17.32 -5.12 21.66
CA VAL A 392 -16.46 -3.96 21.38
C VAL A 392 -16.02 -3.99 19.93
N ARG A 393 -16.20 -2.88 19.19
CA ARG A 393 -15.94 -2.82 17.74
C ARG A 393 -15.25 -1.50 17.37
N PRO A 394 -14.07 -1.53 16.75
CA PRO A 394 -13.46 -0.33 16.18
C PRO A 394 -14.26 0.23 14.98
N SER A 395 -14.09 1.51 14.70
CA SER A 395 -14.58 2.18 13.48
C SER A 395 -13.58 2.01 12.32
N TYR A 396 -14.04 2.18 11.07
CA TYR A 396 -13.22 2.11 9.84
C TYR A 396 -12.40 0.81 9.69
N VAL A 397 -12.95 -0.31 10.16
CA VAL A 397 -12.34 -1.65 10.05
C VAL A 397 -13.32 -2.64 9.46
N LEU A 398 -12.77 -3.64 8.76
CA LEU A 398 -13.50 -4.79 8.23
C LEU A 398 -12.87 -6.12 8.70
N GLY A 399 -13.61 -7.21 8.52
CA GLY A 399 -13.13 -8.56 8.82
C GLY A 399 -12.87 -8.81 10.32
N GLY A 400 -13.67 -8.17 11.18
CA GLY A 400 -13.64 -8.36 12.64
C GLY A 400 -12.38 -7.86 13.33
N ARG A 401 -11.55 -7.04 12.65
CA ARG A 401 -10.28 -6.58 13.21
C ARG A 401 -10.49 -5.80 14.50
N GLY A 402 -9.86 -6.26 15.59
CA GLY A 402 -9.97 -5.67 16.91
C GLY A 402 -11.38 -5.79 17.52
N MET A 403 -12.25 -6.70 17.07
CA MET A 403 -13.53 -6.93 17.73
C MET A 403 -13.38 -7.97 18.85
N GLU A 404 -13.97 -7.71 20.01
CA GLU A 404 -13.95 -8.63 21.15
C GLU A 404 -15.29 -8.64 21.89
N VAL A 405 -15.70 -9.81 22.36
CA VAL A 405 -16.80 -9.94 23.31
C VAL A 405 -16.23 -9.82 24.72
N VAL A 406 -16.56 -8.74 25.41
CA VAL A 406 -16.14 -8.50 26.79
C VAL A 406 -17.27 -8.87 27.75
N HIS A 407 -16.97 -9.69 28.74
CA HIS A 407 -17.96 -10.21 29.69
C HIS A 407 -18.02 -9.40 30.99
N ASP A 408 -17.01 -8.59 31.26
CA ASP A 408 -16.90 -7.78 32.48
C ASP A 408 -16.03 -6.52 32.26
N GLU A 409 -15.95 -5.69 33.30
CA GLU A 409 -15.20 -4.45 33.30
C GLU A 409 -13.68 -4.67 33.12
N GLU A 410 -13.14 -5.74 33.68
CA GLU A 410 -11.71 -6.05 33.60
C GLU A 410 -11.31 -6.51 32.20
N MET A 411 -12.17 -7.24 31.49
CA MET A 411 -11.99 -7.54 30.06
C MET A 411 -12.01 -6.26 29.23
N LEU A 412 -12.94 -5.34 29.50
CA LEU A 412 -13.00 -4.06 28.78
C LEU A 412 -11.74 -3.21 29.00
N LYS A 413 -11.23 -3.13 30.23
CA LYS A 413 -9.97 -2.44 30.55
C LYS A 413 -8.77 -3.07 29.84
N ARG A 414 -8.69 -4.40 29.83
CA ARG A 414 -7.62 -5.13 29.14
C ARG A 414 -7.65 -4.87 27.63
N TYR A 415 -8.83 -4.94 27.02
CA TYR A 415 -9.01 -4.61 25.61
C TYR A 415 -8.55 -3.18 25.31
N ALA A 416 -9.01 -2.19 26.08
CA ALA A 416 -8.67 -0.78 25.85
C ALA A 416 -7.19 -0.44 26.07
N THR A 417 -6.49 -1.20 26.90
CA THR A 417 -5.03 -1.03 27.10
C THR A 417 -4.21 -1.72 26.00
N ALA A 418 -4.78 -2.75 25.35
CA ALA A 418 -4.12 -3.51 24.28
C ALA A 418 -4.38 -2.95 22.88
N ALA A 419 -5.48 -2.21 22.70
CA ALA A 419 -5.84 -1.46 21.51
C ALA A 419 -5.08 -0.12 21.46
#